data_AF-A0A1I2NYP2-F1
#
_entry.id   AF-A0A1I2NYP2-F1
#
_cell.length_a   1.000
_cell.length_b   1.000
_cell.length_c   1.000
_cell.angle_alpha   90.00
_cell.angle_beta   90.00
_cell.angle_gamma   90.00
#
_symmetry.space_group_name_H-M   'P 1'
#
loop_
_entity.id
_entity.type
_entity.pdbx_description
1 polymer ?
#
loop_
_entity_poly.entity_id
_entity_poly.type
_entity_poly.pdbx_seq_one_letter_code
_entity_poly.pdbx_strand_id
1 'polypeptide(L)' 'MTRFQQVERAARDAVIAARFHGGPPPANPWRKDTISHIRWNMAQRRAEKAAADLLRVGS' A
#
# COMPACT_ATOMS: atom_id res chain seq x y z
N MET A 1 -9.11 3.45 16.27
CA MET A 1 -8.54 3.50 14.90
C MET A 1 -9.66 3.87 13.94
N THR A 2 -9.50 4.94 13.15
CA THR A 2 -10.54 5.38 12.22
C THR A 2 -10.63 4.46 11.00
N ARG A 3 -11.76 4.48 10.28
CA ARG A 3 -11.94 3.74 9.03
C ARG A 3 -10.86 4.07 8.00
N PHE A 4 -10.40 5.33 7.95
CA PHE A 4 -9.32 5.72 7.04
C PHE A 4 -7.97 5.12 7.44
N GLN A 5 -7.66 5.07 8.74
CA GLN A 5 -6.43 4.41 9.23
C GLN A 5 -6.44 2.91 8.90
N GLN A 6 -7.61 2.25 8.95
CA GLN A 6 -7.75 0.86 8.53
C GLN A 6 -7.48 0.66 7.03
N VAL A 7 -8.01 1.53 6.17
CA VAL A 7 -7.77 1.49 4.71
C VAL A 7 -6.29 1.70 4.40
N GLU A 8 -5.67 2.71 5.01
CA GLU A 8 -4.25 3.01 4.79
C GLU A 8 -3.35 1.87 5.29
N ARG A 9 -3.67 1.26 6.44
CA ARG A 9 -2.94 0.10 6.97
C ARG A 9 -3.07 -1.10 6.04
N ALA A 10 -4.28 -1.44 5.62
CA ALA A 10 -4.50 -2.59 4.74
C ALA A 10 -3.80 -2.41 3.38
N ALA A 11 -3.74 -1.19 2.84
CA ALA A 11 -2.98 -0.90 1.62
C ALA A 11 -1.49 -1.16 1.81
N ARG A 12 -0.93 -0.70 2.94
CA ARG A 12 0.47 -0.92 3.30
C ARG A 12 0.78 -2.41 3.45
N ASP A 13 -0.03 -3.13 4.22
CA ASP A 13 0.17 -4.55 4.50
C ASP A 13 0.12 -5.38 3.21
N ALA A 14 -0.78 -5.03 2.28
CA ALA A 14 -0.86 -5.67 0.98
C ALA A 14 0.40 -5.45 0.12
N VAL A 15 0.99 -4.25 0.13
CA VAL A 15 2.26 -3.97 -0.58
C VAL A 15 3.40 -4.78 0.03
N ILE A 16 3.48 -4.84 1.37
CA ILE A 16 4.51 -5.59 2.07
C ILE A 16 4.39 -7.09 1.73
N ALA A 17 3.18 -7.66 1.82
CA ALA A 17 2.92 -9.05 1.47
C ALA A 17 3.31 -9.34 0.01
N ALA A 18 2.90 -8.49 -0.93
CA ALA A 18 3.27 -8.63 -2.34
C ALA A 18 4.80 -8.66 -2.51
N ARG A 19 5.54 -7.77 -1.84
CA ARG A 19 7.00 -7.74 -1.90
C ARG A 19 7.66 -8.98 -1.32
N PHE A 20 7.18 -9.48 -0.17
CA PHE A 20 7.70 -10.73 0.42
C PHE A 20 7.49 -11.94 -0.50
N HIS A 21 6.40 -11.96 -1.26
CA HIS A 21 6.11 -13.02 -2.23
C HIS A 21 6.68 -12.77 -3.63
N GLY A 22 7.42 -11.68 -3.86
CA GLY A 22 7.94 -11.29 -5.19
C GLY A 22 6.84 -10.96 -6.22
N GLY A 23 5.63 -10.66 -5.76
CA GLY A 23 4.45 -10.42 -6.59
C GLY A 23 4.29 -8.96 -7.01
N PRO A 24 3.38 -8.70 -7.97
CA PRO A 24 3.04 -7.35 -8.41
C PRO A 24 2.34 -6.56 -7.29
N PRO A 25 2.29 -5.21 -7.39
CA PRO A 25 1.55 -4.39 -6.45
C PRO A 25 0.07 -4.81 -6.33
N PRO A 26 -0.50 -4.76 -5.12
CA PRO A 26 -1.89 -5.15 -4.91
C PRO A 26 -2.86 -4.20 -5.64
N ALA A 27 -3.93 -4.77 -6.20
CA ALA A 27 -5.01 -3.98 -6.76
C ALA A 27 -5.84 -3.30 -5.65
N ASN A 28 -6.36 -2.10 -5.93
CA ASN A 28 -7.23 -1.39 -5.02
C ASN A 28 -8.63 -2.01 -5.00
N PRO A 29 -9.13 -2.51 -3.85
CA PRO A 29 -10.44 -3.16 -3.77
C PRO A 29 -11.61 -2.17 -3.68
N TRP A 30 -11.35 -0.87 -3.49
CA TRP A 30 -12.37 0.14 -3.28
C TRP A 30 -12.87 0.73 -4.60
N ARG A 31 -14.17 1.06 -4.67
CA ARG A 31 -14.77 1.74 -5.83
C ARG A 31 -14.11 3.08 -6.09
N LYS A 32 -13.81 3.39 -7.35
CA LYS A 32 -13.02 4.56 -7.79
C LYS A 32 -13.52 5.89 -7.20
N ASP A 33 -14.82 6.05 -7.07
CA ASP A 33 -15.45 7.32 -6.63
C ASP A 33 -15.51 7.48 -5.10
N THR A 34 -14.82 6.62 -4.34
CA THR A 34 -14.83 6.67 -2.87
C THR A 34 -13.54 7.26 -2.31
N ILE A 35 -13.66 7.97 -1.17
CA ILE A 35 -12.50 8.47 -0.42
C ILE A 35 -11.55 7.31 -0.04
N SER A 36 -12.10 6.13 0.25
CA SER A 36 -11.30 4.92 0.53
C SER A 36 -10.42 4.52 -0.65
N HIS A 37 -10.87 4.68 -1.89
CA HIS A 37 -10.05 4.42 -3.07
C HIS A 37 -8.85 5.37 -3.14
N ILE A 38 -9.08 6.65 -2.94
CA ILE A 38 -8.02 7.67 -2.94
C ILE A 38 -7.01 7.38 -1.83
N ARG A 39 -7.51 7.12 -0.60
CA ARG A 39 -6.69 6.80 0.57
C ARG A 39 -5.85 5.55 0.39
N TRP A 40 -6.44 4.50 -0.16
CA TRP A 40 -5.74 3.26 -0.49
C TRP A 40 -4.60 3.50 -1.47
N ASN A 41 -4.86 4.20 -2.58
CA ASN A 41 -3.84 4.51 -3.58
C ASN A 41 -2.69 5.34 -3.00
N MET A 42 -2.99 6.32 -2.15
CA MET A 42 -1.96 7.12 -1.48
C MET A 42 -1.09 6.27 -0.55
N ALA A 43 -1.71 5.41 0.26
CA ALA A 43 -0.99 4.54 1.18
C ALA A 43 -0.17 3.47 0.45
N GLN A 44 -0.71 2.89 -0.62
CA GLN A 44 0.00 1.96 -1.49
C GLN A 44 1.27 2.60 -2.08
N ARG A 45 1.15 3.77 -2.71
CA ARG A 45 2.32 4.49 -3.27
C ARG A 45 3.36 4.82 -2.22
N ARG A 46 2.93 5.23 -1.02
CA ARG A 46 3.83 5.51 0.10
C ARG A 46 4.57 4.25 0.56
N ALA A 47 3.87 3.12 0.65
CA ALA A 47 4.46 1.84 1.03
C ALA A 47 5.43 1.32 -0.04
N GLU A 48 5.11 1.47 -1.33
CA GLU A 48 5.99 1.11 -2.44
C GLU A 48 7.28 1.93 -2.42
N LYS A 49 7.17 3.24 -2.21
CA LYS A 49 8.35 4.11 -2.07
C LYS A 49 9.20 3.70 -0.88
N ALA A 50 8.60 3.50 0.29
CA ALA A 50 9.31 3.07 1.49
C ALA A 50 10.02 1.71 1.29
N ALA A 51 9.36 0.76 0.63
CA ALA A 51 9.96 -0.53 0.31
C ALA A 51 11.15 -0.39 -0.66
N ALA A 52 11.03 0.47 -1.67
CA ALA A 52 12.13 0.76 -2.59
C ALA A 52 13.32 1.43 -1.88
N ASP A 53 13.04 2.40 -0.99
CA ASP A 53 14.07 3.08 -0.21
C ASP A 53 14.81 2.11 0.73
N LEU A 54 14.10 1.16 1.37
CA LEU A 54 14.70 0.13 2.20
C LEU A 54 15.63 -0.80 1.41
N LEU A 55 15.20 -1.23 0.22
CA LEU A 55 16.03 -2.07 -0.66
C LEU A 55 17.29 -1.34 -1.13
N ARG A 56 17.22 -0.02 -1.32
CA ARG A 56 18.38 0.81 -1.71
C ARG A 56 19.39 1.01 -0.57
N VAL A 57 18.96 1.01 0.69
CA VAL A 57 19.87 1.18 1.84
C VAL A 57 20.55 -0.13 2.23
N GLY A 58 19.92 -1.28 1.92
CA GLY A 58 20.48 -2.61 2.20
C GLY A 58 21.51 -3.12 1.18
N SER A 59 21.68 -2.42 0.06
CA SER A 59 22.67 -2.69 -1.00
C SER A 59 23.91 -1.81 -0.85
#